data_AF-A0A8X6FH96-F1
#
_entry.id   AF-A0A8X6FH96-F1
#
_cell.length_a   1.000
_cell.length_b   1.000
_cell.length_c   1.000
_cell.angle_alpha   90.00
_cell.angle_beta   90.00
_cell.angle_gamma   90.00
#
_symmetry.space_group_name_H-M   'P 1'
#
loop_
_entity.id
_entity.type
_entity.pdbx_description
1 polymer ?
#
loop_
_entity_poly.entity_id
_entity_poly.type
_entity_poly.pdbx_seq_one_letter_code
_entity_poly.pdbx_strand_id
1 'polypeptide(L)'
;MEYGQSHEGKALKSLENSLGLKIRPCGLFIHPKLQYLAATADGLVDEGIVEVKCPASCQDITPDEAISLKKFLFWKIDRFGRYK
;
A
#
# COMPACT_ATOMS: atom_id res chain seq x y z
N MET A 1 -3.65 4.15 15.60
CA MET A 1 -4.24 3.30 14.53
C MET A 1 -5.24 4.08 13.68
N GLU A 2 -6.02 4.98 14.29
CA GLU A 2 -6.98 5.88 13.62
C GLU A 2 -6.41 6.69 12.45
N TYR A 3 -5.18 7.21 12.59
CA TYR A 3 -4.52 7.95 11.51
C TYR A 3 -4.46 7.14 10.20
N GLY A 4 -4.01 5.89 10.27
CA GLY A 4 -3.87 5.06 9.07
C GLY A 4 -5.22 4.82 8.37
N GLN A 5 -6.23 4.40 9.14
CA GLN A 5 -7.58 4.14 8.63
C GLN A 5 -8.23 5.38 8.01
N SER A 6 -8.07 6.54 8.64
CA SER A 6 -8.64 7.81 8.12
C SER A 6 -7.95 8.34 6.85
N HIS A 7 -6.71 7.90 6.57
CA HIS A 7 -5.91 8.38 5.44
C HIS A 7 -5.81 7.37 4.28
N GLU A 8 -6.18 6.11 4.50
CA GLU A 8 -6.16 5.05 3.48
C GLU A 8 -6.93 5.44 2.21
N GLY A 9 -8.16 5.92 2.35
CA GLY A 9 -8.97 6.34 1.19
C GLY A 9 -8.36 7.49 0.40
N LYS A 10 -7.67 8.43 1.08
CA LYS A 10 -6.94 9.53 0.40
C LYS A 10 -5.71 8.99 -0.34
N ALA A 11 -4.99 8.05 0.25
CA ALA A 11 -3.83 7.42 -0.36
C ALA A 11 -4.21 6.61 -1.61
N LEU A 12 -5.30 5.82 -1.56
CA LEU A 12 -5.82 5.10 -2.74
C LEU A 12 -6.18 6.05 -3.88
N LYS A 13 -6.90 7.14 -3.58
CA LYS A 13 -7.26 8.15 -4.59
C LYS A 13 -6.04 8.85 -5.20
N SER A 14 -5.03 9.13 -4.37
CA SER A 14 -3.76 9.70 -4.83
C SER A 14 -3.02 8.74 -5.78
N LEU A 15 -3.00 7.45 -5.44
CA LEU A 15 -2.39 6.40 -6.26
C LEU A 15 -3.10 6.24 -7.61
N GLU A 16 -4.43 6.17 -7.60
CA GLU A 16 -5.28 6.11 -8.81
C GLU A 16 -4.98 7.28 -9.76
N ASN A 17 -4.93 8.50 -9.23
CA ASN A 17 -4.61 9.69 -10.02
C ASN A 17 -3.16 9.69 -10.54
N SER A 18 -2.20 9.25 -9.73
CA SER A 18 -0.77 9.31 -10.06
C SER A 18 -0.38 8.28 -11.12
N LEU A 19 -1.00 7.09 -11.08
CA LEU A 19 -0.72 6.01 -12.03
C LEU A 19 -1.72 5.96 -13.19
N GLY A 20 -2.82 6.71 -13.14
CA GLY A 20 -3.88 6.65 -14.14
C GLY A 20 -4.59 5.30 -14.20
N LEU A 21 -4.66 4.59 -13.06
CA LEU A 21 -5.25 3.26 -12.94
C LEU A 21 -6.54 3.31 -12.13
N LYS A 22 -7.56 2.57 -12.56
CA LYS A 22 -8.80 2.44 -11.80
C LYS A 22 -8.63 1.46 -10.66
N ILE A 23 -8.77 1.92 -9.42
CA ILE A 23 -8.73 1.05 -8.23
C ILE A 23 -10.16 0.73 -7.80
N ARG A 24 -10.49 -0.56 -7.69
CA ARG A 24 -11.81 -1.04 -7.28
C ARG A 24 -11.77 -1.48 -5.81
N PRO A 25 -12.76 -1.11 -4.98
CA PRO A 25 -12.88 -1.66 -3.64
C PRO A 25 -13.14 -3.17 -3.72
N CYS A 26 -12.73 -3.90 -2.69
CA CYS A 26 -12.97 -5.34 -2.61
C CYS A 26 -13.37 -5.80 -1.21
N GLY A 27 -13.93 -7.00 -1.16
CA GLY A 27 -14.26 -7.70 0.08
C GLY A 27 -13.22 -8.76 0.43
N LEU A 28 -13.65 -9.70 1.26
CA LEU A 28 -12.83 -10.83 1.70
C LEU A 28 -12.73 -11.90 0.61
N PHE A 29 -11.51 -12.33 0.29
CA PHE A 29 -11.24 -13.46 -0.60
C PHE A 29 -10.85 -14.69 0.22
N ILE A 30 -11.64 -15.75 0.13
CA ILE A 30 -11.36 -17.03 0.80
C ILE A 30 -10.42 -17.86 -0.08
N HIS A 31 -9.40 -18.47 0.52
CA HIS A 31 -8.47 -19.33 -0.21
C HIS A 31 -9.22 -20.55 -0.79
N PRO A 32 -9.02 -20.89 -2.09
CA PRO A 32 -9.84 -21.87 -2.81
C PRO A 32 -9.71 -23.34 -2.33
N LYS A 33 -8.88 -23.61 -1.33
CA LYS A 33 -8.55 -24.97 -0.84
C LYS A 33 -8.56 -25.01 0.68
N LEU A 34 -8.03 -23.97 1.31
CA LEU A 34 -7.94 -23.83 2.76
C LEU A 34 -8.99 -22.81 3.21
N GLN A 35 -10.24 -23.25 3.38
CA GLN A 35 -11.38 -22.36 3.64
C GLN A 35 -11.27 -21.53 4.94
N TYR A 36 -10.33 -21.86 5.81
CA TYR A 36 -10.00 -21.10 7.03
C TYR A 36 -9.00 -19.97 6.79
N LEU A 37 -8.43 -19.84 5.58
CA LEU A 37 -7.56 -18.72 5.18
C LEU A 37 -8.32 -17.77 4.27
N ALA A 38 -8.14 -16.48 4.49
CA ALA A 38 -8.68 -15.44 3.65
C ALA A 38 -7.79 -14.19 3.69
N ALA A 39 -7.94 -13.33 2.68
CA ALA A 39 -7.25 -12.05 2.60
C ALA A 39 -8.19 -10.97 2.08
N THR A 40 -7.94 -9.73 2.47
CA THR A 40 -8.58 -8.54 1.92
C THR A 40 -7.45 -7.64 1.46
N ALA A 41 -7.51 -7.19 0.21
CA ALA A 41 -6.65 -6.12 -0.27
C ALA A 41 -7.33 -4.77 -0.04
N ASP A 42 -6.56 -3.70 -0.01
CA ASP A 42 -7.13 -2.34 0.08
C ASP A 42 -7.75 -1.89 -1.26
N GLY A 43 -7.31 -2.50 -2.37
CA GLY A 43 -7.93 -2.30 -3.68
C GLY A 43 -7.51 -3.30 -4.74
N LEU A 44 -8.31 -3.42 -5.79
CA LEU A 44 -8.04 -4.24 -6.97
C LEU A 44 -7.77 -3.39 -8.20
N VAL A 45 -6.77 -3.76 -8.98
CA VAL A 45 -6.53 -3.27 -10.33
C VAL A 45 -6.74 -4.42 -11.33
N ASP A 46 -6.59 -4.18 -12.63
CA ASP A 46 -6.88 -5.22 -13.63
C ASP A 46 -5.92 -6.41 -13.56
N GLU A 47 -4.63 -6.16 -13.28
CA GLU A 47 -3.60 -7.21 -13.17
C GLU A 47 -2.94 -7.25 -11.79
N GLY A 48 -3.69 -7.05 -10.71
CA GLY A 48 -3.11 -7.11 -9.37
C GLY A 48 -3.95 -6.54 -8.23
N ILE A 49 -3.26 -6.31 -7.12
CA ILE A 49 -3.83 -5.76 -5.87
C ILE A 49 -3.04 -4.54 -5.40
N VAL A 50 -3.67 -3.73 -4.57
CA VAL A 50 -3.06 -2.59 -3.88
C VAL A 50 -3.13 -2.84 -2.38
N GLU A 51 -2.02 -2.59 -1.70
CA GLU A 51 -1.89 -2.58 -0.25
C GLU A 51 -1.26 -1.25 0.19
N VAL A 52 -1.97 -0.49 1.01
CA VAL A 52 -1.61 0.84 1.47
C VAL A 52 -1.07 0.78 2.89
N LYS A 53 -0.07 1.61 3.17
CA LYS A 53 0.44 1.85 4.53
C LYS A 53 0.51 3.35 4.76
N CYS A 54 -0.20 3.81 5.80
CA CYS A 54 -0.26 5.22 6.21
C CYS A 54 0.29 5.40 7.64
N PRO A 55 1.60 5.24 7.87
CA PRO A 55 2.18 5.44 9.20
C PRO A 55 2.21 6.94 9.57
N ALA A 56 1.66 7.29 10.73
CA ALA A 56 1.64 8.68 11.22
C ALA A 56 3.05 9.29 11.35
N SER A 57 4.06 8.46 11.62
CA SER A 57 5.47 8.89 11.73
C SER A 57 6.09 9.35 10.41
N CYS A 58 5.41 9.15 9.28
CA CYS A 58 5.87 9.55 7.94
C CYS A 58 4.89 10.50 7.24
N GLN A 59 3.96 11.13 7.96
CA GLN A 59 2.92 11.97 7.37
C GLN A 59 3.45 13.18 6.58
N ASP A 60 4.59 13.73 7.01
CA ASP A 60 5.16 14.99 6.48
C ASP A 60 6.37 14.74 5.56
N ILE A 61 6.59 13.47 5.17
CA ILE A 61 7.73 13.07 4.34
C ILE A 61 7.26 12.21 3.18
N THR A 62 7.99 12.25 2.09
CA THR A 62 7.75 11.42 0.91
C THR A 62 8.13 9.96 1.15
N PRO A 63 7.61 9.02 0.34
CA PRO A 63 8.04 7.62 0.40
C PRO A 63 9.57 7.44 0.28
N ASP A 64 10.22 8.16 -0.64
CA ASP A 64 11.67 8.09 -0.84
C ASP A 64 12.46 8.59 0.38
N GLU A 65 12.03 9.70 0.99
CA GLU A 65 12.61 10.20 2.24
C GLU A 65 12.42 9.20 3.39
N ALA A 66 11.22 8.62 3.51
CA ALA A 66 10.93 7.62 4.54
C ALA A 66 11.80 6.36 4.39
N ILE A 67 12.08 5.92 3.16
CA ILE A 67 13.01 4.82 2.88
C ILE A 67 14.44 5.21 3.26
N SER A 68 14.90 6.40 2.86
CA SER A 68 16.24 6.91 3.19
C SER A 68 16.47 7.01 4.70
N LEU A 69 15.46 7.48 5.44
CA LEU A 69 15.44 7.56 6.90
C LEU A 69 15.24 6.20 7.59
N LYS A 70 15.16 5.10 6.83
CA LYS A 70 14.94 3.73 7.34
C LYS A 70 13.70 3.61 8.23
N LYS A 71 12.65 4.38 7.91
CA LYS A 71 11.36 4.29 8.61
C LYS A 71 10.63 2.99 8.28
N PHE A 72 10.92 2.39 7.13
CA PHE A 72 10.43 1.08 6.71
C PHE A 72 11.56 0.04 6.73
N LEU A 73 11.28 -1.15 7.25
CA LEU A 73 12.25 -2.26 7.30
C LEU A 73 12.22 -3.16 6.05
N PHE A 74 11.10 -3.13 5.32
CA PHE A 74 10.82 -4.04 4.21
C PHE A 74 11.12 -3.45 2.82
N TRP A 75 11.26 -2.12 2.70
CA TRP A 75 11.52 -1.47 1.42
C TRP A 75 12.92 -0.82 1.45
N LYS A 76 13.84 -1.32 0.62
CA LYS A 76 15.23 -0.84 0.59
C LYS A 76 15.59 -0.33 -0.81
N ILE A 77 16.32 0.77 -0.87
CA ILE A 77 16.97 1.21 -2.10
C ILE A 77 18.39 0.65 -2.10
N ASP A 78 18.80 0.02 -3.20
CA ASP A 78 20.18 -0.40 -3.36
C ASP A 78 21.11 0.77 -3.71
N ARG A 79 22.42 0.53 -3.70
CA ARG A 79 23.43 1.57 -3.98
C ARG A 79 23.33 2.20 -5.39
N PHE A 80 22.49 1.67 -6.27
CA PHE A 80 22.26 2.14 -7.63
C PHE A 80 20.89 2.83 -7.78
N GLY A 81 20.18 3.10 -6.69
CA GLY A 81 18.88 3.76 -6.72
C GLY A 81 17.72 2.83 -7.10
N ARG A 82 17.93 1.50 -7.09
CA ARG A 82 16.89 0.53 -7.47
C ARG A 82 16.16 0.03 -6.23
N TYR A 83 14.85 -0.10 -6.32
CA TYR A 83 14.02 -0.69 -5.28
C TYR A 83 14.33 -2.20 -5.16
N LYS A 84 14.53 -2.68 -3.93
CA LYS A 84 14.73 -4.07 -3.54
C LYS A 84 13.67 -4.51 -2.54
#